data_AF-A0A7X7L4T2-F1
#
_entry.id   AF-A0A7X7L4T2-F1
#
_cell.length_a   1.000
_cell.length_b   1.000
_cell.length_c   1.000
_cell.angle_alpha   90.00
_cell.angle_beta   90.00
_cell.angle_gamma   90.00
#
_symmetry.space_group_name_H-M   'P 1'
#
loop_
_entity.id
_entity.type
_entity.pdbx_description
1 polymer ?
#
loop_
_entity_poly.entity_id
_entity_poly.type
_entity_poly.pdbx_seq_one_letter_code
_entity_poly.pdbx_strand_id
1 'polypeptide(L)'
;MKETSKKMLAVLIVLAMIISIISPMTLTVSASVWNGTPDTSWYTGSSPYTIMTAEQLAGLASLSTTNNFEGETIILGADIVLNDTSNFANWESSPPANQWTPIGTSDSRFKGTFDGNGHTISGLYISKSSEYYKGLFMYTAGNIRNLTLTNCYIYANGYAGCISYYCGSVARITNCSVSGIIKVTGSYAGGIVGQTENGTIISKCINNASVTAGKTSGGIVGVNNGTVADCYNTGNIAGNDSPYSDAAGIAGNNNIFGLINNCYNLG
;
A
#
# COMPACT_ATOMS: atom_id res chain seq x y z
N MET A 1 19.27 10.62 -44.98
CA MET A 1 18.81 11.15 -43.68
C MET A 1 17.99 10.15 -42.84
N LYS A 2 17.01 9.42 -43.41
CA LYS A 2 16.21 8.44 -42.65
C LYS A 2 16.97 7.17 -42.21
N GLU A 3 17.95 6.70 -42.98
CA GLU A 3 18.75 5.52 -42.61
C GLU A 3 19.77 5.79 -41.51
N THR A 4 20.41 6.95 -41.53
CA THR A 4 21.44 7.35 -40.56
C THR A 4 20.86 7.46 -39.15
N SER A 5 19.62 7.93 -39.03
CA SER A 5 18.88 8.00 -37.77
C SER A 5 18.57 6.62 -37.16
N LYS A 6 18.22 5.62 -38.00
CA LYS A 6 17.95 4.25 -37.52
C LYS A 6 19.21 3.53 -37.03
N LYS A 7 20.35 3.76 -37.69
CA LYS A 7 21.65 3.20 -37.26
C LYS A 7 22.15 3.84 -35.96
N MET A 8 21.92 5.15 -35.77
CA MET A 8 22.27 5.84 -34.53
C MET A 8 21.40 5.41 -33.34
N LEU A 9 20.11 5.16 -33.56
CA LEU A 9 19.19 4.64 -32.54
C LEU A 9 19.53 3.20 -32.13
N ALA A 10 19.94 2.34 -33.07
CA ALA A 10 20.38 0.98 -32.77
C ALA A 10 21.69 0.96 -31.95
N VAL A 11 22.64 1.86 -32.23
CA VAL A 11 23.90 1.96 -31.48
C VAL A 11 23.68 2.50 -30.06
N LEU A 12 22.74 3.43 -29.87
CA LEU A 12 22.35 3.93 -28.54
C LEU A 12 21.65 2.87 -27.67
N ILE A 13 20.86 1.98 -28.26
CA ILE A 13 20.21 0.86 -27.55
C ILE A 13 21.25 -0.19 -27.12
N VAL A 14 22.28 -0.45 -27.94
CA VAL A 14 23.34 -1.41 -27.60
C VAL A 14 24.31 -0.86 -26.54
N LEU A 15 24.62 0.44 -26.55
CA LEU A 15 25.42 1.09 -25.49
C LEU A 15 24.68 1.18 -24.14
N ALA A 16 23.35 1.30 -24.14
CA ALA A 16 22.55 1.24 -22.92
C ALA A 16 22.47 -0.17 -22.30
N MET A 17 22.64 -1.23 -23.11
CA MET A 17 22.62 -2.62 -22.62
C MET A 17 23.94 -3.08 -21.99
N ILE A 18 25.08 -2.44 -22.29
CA ILE A 18 26.41 -2.92 -21.85
C ILE A 18 26.84 -2.29 -20.51
N ILE A 19 26.20 -1.22 -20.04
CA ILE A 19 26.49 -0.61 -18.71
C ILE A 19 25.80 -1.37 -17.55
N SER A 20 25.00 -2.40 -17.83
CA SER A 20 24.20 -3.11 -16.82
C SER A 20 24.84 -4.35 -16.17
N ILE A 21 26.09 -4.72 -16.48
CA ILE A 21 26.62 -6.05 -16.09
C ILE A 21 27.59 -6.01 -14.90
N ILE A 22 27.58 -4.95 -14.09
CA ILE A 22 28.19 -5.00 -12.76
C ILE A 22 27.19 -4.45 -11.75
N SER A 23 26.03 -5.09 -11.65
CA SER A 23 25.24 -4.98 -10.42
C SER A 23 26.03 -5.70 -9.34
N PRO A 24 26.40 -5.07 -8.21
CA PRO A 24 27.01 -5.80 -7.11
C PRO A 24 26.06 -6.93 -6.74
N MET A 25 26.54 -8.16 -6.78
CA MET A 25 25.82 -9.32 -6.29
C MET A 25 25.60 -9.09 -4.80
N THR A 26 24.44 -8.53 -4.46
CA THR A 26 24.00 -8.39 -3.09
C THR A 26 23.66 -9.79 -2.60
N LEU A 27 24.34 -10.23 -1.53
CA LEU A 27 23.87 -11.38 -0.78
C LEU A 27 22.50 -10.99 -0.21
N THR A 28 21.43 -11.49 -0.82
CA THR A 28 20.09 -11.40 -0.23
C THR A 28 20.05 -12.39 0.92
N VAL A 29 20.36 -11.93 2.14
CA VAL A 29 19.85 -12.60 3.34
C VAL A 29 18.33 -12.43 3.26
N SER A 30 17.60 -13.54 3.13
CA SER A 30 16.15 -13.50 3.16
C SER A 30 15.71 -12.86 4.47
N ALA A 31 14.90 -11.80 4.39
CA ALA A 31 14.36 -11.15 5.58
C ALA A 31 13.66 -12.18 6.48
N SER A 32 13.94 -12.13 7.78
CA SER A 32 13.31 -13.02 8.75
C SER A 32 11.84 -12.64 8.93
N VAL A 33 11.00 -13.64 9.15
CA VAL A 33 9.59 -13.42 9.52
C VAL A 33 9.54 -12.72 10.88
N TRP A 34 8.67 -11.71 10.98
CA TRP A 34 8.39 -10.99 12.22
C TRP A 34 8.14 -11.93 13.39
N ASN A 35 8.78 -11.66 14.52
CA ASN A 35 8.59 -12.41 15.75
C ASN A 35 7.36 -11.96 16.59
N GLY A 36 6.59 -10.98 16.10
CA GLY A 36 5.41 -10.44 16.78
C GLY A 36 5.70 -9.32 17.79
N THR A 37 6.96 -8.91 17.97
CA THR A 37 7.35 -7.85 18.91
C THR A 37 7.76 -6.55 18.20
N PRO A 38 7.46 -5.37 18.78
CA PRO A 38 7.95 -4.10 18.25
C PRO A 38 9.38 -3.78 18.74
N ASP A 39 10.19 -3.20 17.88
CA ASP A 39 11.48 -2.59 18.20
C ASP A 39 11.44 -1.09 17.88
N THR A 40 11.59 -0.24 18.89
CA THR A 40 11.59 1.22 18.76
C THR A 40 12.99 1.83 18.89
N SER A 41 14.04 1.01 19.07
CA SER A 41 15.41 1.48 19.30
C SER A 41 16.00 2.26 18.12
N TRP A 42 15.46 2.05 16.92
CA TRP A 42 15.83 2.79 15.70
C TRP A 42 15.39 4.26 15.73
N TYR A 43 14.38 4.63 16.53
CA TYR A 43 13.87 6.00 16.61
C TYR A 43 14.71 6.84 17.58
N THR A 44 16.01 6.93 17.28
CA THR A 44 16.99 7.74 17.98
C THR A 44 17.77 8.59 16.97
N GLY A 45 18.15 9.81 17.33
CA GLY A 45 18.87 10.72 16.43
C GLY A 45 17.95 11.62 15.60
N SER A 46 18.24 11.73 14.30
CA SER A 46 17.58 12.67 13.37
C SER A 46 17.19 12.00 12.06
N SER A 47 16.05 12.38 11.49
CA SER A 47 15.59 11.90 10.18
C SER A 47 16.60 12.17 9.05
N PRO A 48 16.73 11.26 8.06
CA PRO A 48 15.86 10.10 7.84
C PRO A 48 16.19 8.90 8.73
N TYR A 49 15.15 8.19 9.16
CA TYR A 49 15.26 6.92 9.88
C TYR A 49 15.16 5.74 8.91
N THR A 50 15.94 4.68 9.15
CA THR A 50 15.93 3.48 8.29
C THR A 50 15.35 2.29 9.05
N ILE A 51 14.37 1.62 8.44
CA ILE A 51 13.77 0.38 8.93
C ILE A 51 14.35 -0.79 8.14
N MET A 52 14.99 -1.73 8.86
CA MET A 52 15.65 -2.91 8.31
C MET A 52 14.88 -4.21 8.63
N THR A 53 14.02 -4.21 9.65
CA THR A 53 13.34 -5.43 10.11
C THR A 53 11.85 -5.20 10.37
N ALA A 54 11.11 -6.30 10.44
CA ALA A 54 9.68 -6.26 10.74
C ALA A 54 9.39 -5.75 12.16
N GLU A 55 10.26 -6.05 13.13
CA GLU A 55 10.16 -5.53 14.49
C GLU A 55 10.25 -4.01 14.50
N GLN A 56 11.14 -3.43 13.68
CA GLN A 56 11.29 -1.98 13.56
C GLN A 56 10.06 -1.33 12.92
N LEU A 57 9.47 -1.97 11.90
CA LEU A 57 8.20 -1.54 11.31
C LEU A 57 7.04 -1.62 12.31
N ALA A 58 6.97 -2.69 13.12
CA ALA A 58 6.01 -2.80 14.22
C ALA A 58 6.27 -1.73 15.30
N GLY A 59 7.54 -1.36 15.52
CA GLY A 59 7.93 -0.21 16.34
C GLY A 59 7.39 1.11 15.82
N LEU A 60 7.41 1.34 14.51
CA LEU A 60 6.75 2.52 13.90
C LEU A 60 5.25 2.55 14.22
N ALA A 61 4.57 1.42 14.09
CA ALA A 61 3.15 1.32 14.46
C ALA A 61 2.92 1.64 15.94
N SER A 62 3.75 1.10 16.84
CA SER A 62 3.67 1.37 18.28
C SER A 62 3.88 2.86 18.62
N LEU A 63 4.93 3.48 18.07
CA LEU A 63 5.25 4.89 18.28
C LEU A 63 4.16 5.82 17.71
N SER A 64 3.50 5.40 16.62
CA SER A 64 2.48 6.21 15.94
C SER A 64 1.22 6.50 16.75
N THR A 65 1.04 5.78 17.87
CA THR A 65 -0.07 6.00 18.81
C THR A 65 -0.03 7.37 19.48
N THR A 66 1.18 7.94 19.66
CA THR A 66 1.39 9.25 20.31
C THR A 66 2.27 10.21 19.49
N ASN A 67 2.93 9.73 18.45
CA ASN A 67 3.76 10.52 17.55
C ASN A 67 3.22 10.48 16.12
N ASN A 68 3.01 11.64 15.49
CA ASN A 68 2.50 11.73 14.13
C ASN A 68 3.60 11.76 13.06
N PHE A 69 4.89 11.83 13.45
CA PHE A 69 6.05 11.89 12.57
C PHE A 69 6.06 13.09 11.60
N GLU A 70 5.41 14.19 11.93
CA GLU A 70 5.38 15.39 11.10
C GLU A 70 6.80 15.91 10.82
N GLY A 71 7.13 16.06 9.53
CA GLY A 71 8.48 16.49 9.08
C GLY A 71 9.53 15.38 9.04
N GLU A 72 9.26 14.21 9.64
CA GLU A 72 10.19 13.09 9.66
C GLU A 72 10.09 12.23 8.38
N THR A 73 11.20 11.65 7.96
CA THR A 73 11.27 10.67 6.87
C THR A 73 11.70 9.31 7.43
N ILE A 74 10.92 8.28 7.12
CA ILE A 74 11.20 6.88 7.41
C ILE A 74 11.38 6.15 6.09
N ILE A 75 12.48 5.41 5.95
CA ILE A 75 12.90 4.74 4.71
C ILE A 75 13.06 3.24 4.99
N LEU A 76 12.54 2.37 4.11
CA LEU A 76 12.90 0.95 4.16
C LEU A 76 14.33 0.76 3.62
N GLY A 77 15.17 0.07 4.38
CA GLY A 77 16.51 -0.36 3.96
C GLY A 77 16.60 -1.85 3.62
N ALA A 78 15.50 -2.58 3.76
CA ALA A 78 15.38 -3.99 3.41
C ALA A 78 13.91 -4.34 3.12
N ASP A 79 13.70 -5.49 2.48
CA ASP A 79 12.38 -6.11 2.41
C ASP A 79 11.94 -6.57 3.81
N ILE A 80 10.65 -6.46 4.09
CA ILE A 80 10.05 -6.75 5.39
C ILE A 80 9.06 -7.91 5.25
N VAL A 81 9.15 -8.90 6.13
CA VAL A 81 8.28 -10.09 6.13
C VAL A 81 7.49 -10.15 7.43
N LEU A 82 6.20 -9.82 7.38
CA LEU A 82 5.32 -9.81 8.55
C LEU A 82 4.81 -11.22 8.92
N ASN A 83 4.65 -12.10 7.94
CA ASN A 83 4.20 -13.48 8.13
C ASN A 83 4.77 -14.39 7.04
N ASP A 84 4.88 -15.70 7.30
CA ASP A 84 5.12 -16.70 6.25
C ASP A 84 3.90 -16.79 5.32
N THR A 85 4.11 -16.50 4.04
CA THR A 85 3.07 -16.43 3.01
C THR A 85 2.85 -17.74 2.26
N SER A 86 3.56 -18.82 2.62
CA SER A 86 3.44 -20.14 1.99
C SER A 86 2.01 -20.68 1.97
N ASN A 87 1.20 -20.35 2.99
CA ASN A 87 -0.20 -20.76 3.12
C ASN A 87 -1.21 -19.61 2.86
N PHE A 88 -0.80 -18.54 2.16
CA PHE A 88 -1.60 -17.31 1.99
C PHE A 88 -3.05 -17.57 1.52
N ALA A 89 -3.23 -18.51 0.58
CA ALA A 89 -4.54 -18.84 0.02
C ALA A 89 -5.56 -19.33 1.07
N ASN A 90 -5.09 -19.84 2.22
CA ASN A 90 -5.92 -20.38 3.28
C ASN A 90 -6.01 -19.46 4.51
N TRP A 91 -5.46 -18.25 4.47
CA TRP A 91 -5.42 -17.36 5.65
C TRP A 91 -6.79 -16.97 6.21
N GLU A 92 -7.87 -17.09 5.42
CA GLU A 92 -9.23 -16.90 5.93
C GLU A 92 -9.63 -17.97 6.96
N SER A 93 -9.24 -19.23 6.75
CA SER A 93 -9.58 -20.37 7.62
C SER A 93 -8.42 -20.83 8.51
N SER A 94 -7.19 -20.52 8.13
CA SER A 94 -5.94 -20.85 8.83
C SER A 94 -5.07 -19.58 8.92
N PRO A 95 -5.36 -18.70 9.88
CA PRO A 95 -4.62 -17.46 10.08
C PRO A 95 -3.12 -17.68 10.27
N PRO A 96 -2.26 -16.77 9.78
CA PRO A 96 -0.85 -16.79 10.11
C PRO A 96 -0.62 -16.32 11.56
N ALA A 97 0.61 -16.43 12.05
CA ALA A 97 0.94 -16.19 13.45
C ALA A 97 0.74 -14.73 13.89
N ASN A 98 1.09 -13.77 13.04
CA ASN A 98 1.15 -12.36 13.41
C ASN A 98 -0.08 -11.59 12.90
N GLN A 99 -0.69 -10.83 13.80
CA GLN A 99 -1.72 -9.83 13.51
C GLN A 99 -1.09 -8.44 13.45
N TRP A 100 -1.40 -7.70 12.39
CA TRP A 100 -0.89 -6.35 12.23
C TRP A 100 -1.75 -5.32 12.97
N THR A 101 -1.07 -4.45 13.72
CA THR A 101 -1.65 -3.23 14.27
C THR A 101 -1.34 -2.07 13.32
N PRO A 102 -2.35 -1.40 12.74
CA PRO A 102 -2.14 -0.31 11.79
C PRO A 102 -1.30 0.87 12.33
N ILE A 103 -0.57 1.54 11.44
CA ILE A 103 0.19 2.76 11.74
C ILE A 103 -0.73 3.99 11.72
N GLY A 104 -0.61 4.82 12.75
CA GLY A 104 -1.39 6.04 12.94
C GLY A 104 -2.77 5.78 13.53
N THR A 105 -3.30 6.77 14.23
CA THR A 105 -4.65 6.76 14.82
C THR A 105 -5.45 7.96 14.35
N SER A 106 -6.73 8.05 14.74
CA SER A 106 -7.53 9.24 14.45
C SER A 106 -6.93 10.52 15.05
N ASP A 107 -6.30 10.38 16.23
CA ASP A 107 -5.74 11.48 17.03
C ASP A 107 -4.29 11.78 16.63
N SER A 108 -3.55 10.75 16.18
CA SER A 108 -2.17 10.83 15.71
C SER A 108 -2.06 10.24 14.30
N ARG A 109 -2.62 10.96 13.32
CA ARG A 109 -2.54 10.58 11.90
C ARG A 109 -1.08 10.61 11.44
N PHE A 110 -0.63 9.66 10.64
CA PHE A 110 0.74 9.66 10.13
C PHE A 110 0.99 10.82 9.17
N LYS A 111 1.79 11.81 9.57
CA LYS A 111 2.12 13.04 8.82
C LYS A 111 3.54 13.02 8.23
N GLY A 112 4.34 12.01 8.53
CA GLY A 112 5.69 11.87 7.99
C GLY A 112 5.73 11.46 6.53
N THR A 113 6.94 11.15 6.06
CA THR A 113 7.17 10.48 4.78
C THR A 113 7.60 9.05 5.03
N PHE A 114 6.83 8.08 4.55
CA PHE A 114 7.22 6.68 4.50
C PHE A 114 7.65 6.33 3.07
N ASP A 115 8.94 6.10 2.88
CA ASP A 115 9.54 5.75 1.60
C ASP A 115 9.91 4.27 1.60
N GLY A 116 9.19 3.48 0.81
CA GLY A 116 9.52 2.07 0.60
C GLY A 116 10.86 1.88 -0.11
N ASN A 117 11.40 2.91 -0.77
CA ASN A 117 12.70 2.89 -1.44
C ASN A 117 12.89 1.67 -2.39
N GLY A 118 11.78 1.21 -3.00
CA GLY A 118 11.77 0.04 -3.88
C GLY A 118 11.67 -1.31 -3.17
N HIS A 119 11.65 -1.33 -1.84
CA HIS A 119 11.49 -2.53 -1.02
C HIS A 119 10.04 -2.98 -0.89
N THR A 120 9.88 -4.25 -0.51
CA THR A 120 8.59 -4.91 -0.33
C THR A 120 8.28 -5.12 1.14
N ILE A 121 7.01 -4.92 1.53
CA ILE A 121 6.45 -5.45 2.77
C ILE A 121 5.52 -6.61 2.39
N SER A 122 5.78 -7.80 2.93
CA SER A 122 5.00 -9.00 2.61
C SER A 122 4.27 -9.55 3.83
N GLY A 123 3.14 -10.19 3.58
CA GLY A 123 2.42 -10.99 4.57
C GLY A 123 1.66 -10.17 5.62
N LEU A 124 1.19 -8.98 5.24
CA LEU A 124 0.28 -8.18 6.06
C LEU A 124 -1.01 -8.97 6.33
N TYR A 125 -1.33 -9.24 7.59
CA TYR A 125 -2.56 -9.93 7.97
C TYR A 125 -3.32 -9.11 9.02
N ILE A 126 -4.58 -8.77 8.70
CA ILE A 126 -5.50 -8.13 9.62
C ILE A 126 -6.82 -8.91 9.59
N SER A 127 -7.13 -9.62 10.68
CA SER A 127 -8.28 -10.52 10.76
C SER A 127 -9.60 -9.78 10.98
N LYS A 128 -10.71 -10.53 10.98
CA LYS A 128 -12.00 -10.05 11.48
C LYS A 128 -11.89 -9.65 12.96
N SER A 129 -12.06 -8.37 13.25
CA SER A 129 -12.18 -7.85 14.62
C SER A 129 -13.35 -6.87 14.71
N SER A 130 -13.64 -6.37 15.91
CA SER A 130 -14.62 -5.30 16.13
C SER A 130 -14.21 -3.97 15.50
N GLU A 131 -12.94 -3.82 15.10
CA GLU A 131 -12.45 -2.62 14.45
C GLU A 131 -12.95 -2.52 13.01
N TYR A 132 -13.44 -1.34 12.67
CA TYR A 132 -14.08 -1.08 11.39
C TYR A 132 -13.10 -0.70 10.28
N TYR A 133 -11.89 -0.25 10.61
CA TYR A 133 -11.05 0.54 9.71
C TYR A 133 -9.63 -0.02 9.66
N LYS A 134 -9.18 -0.47 8.48
CA LYS A 134 -7.95 -1.29 8.38
C LYS A 134 -7.09 -0.98 7.16
N GLY A 135 -5.78 -1.13 7.34
CA GLY A 135 -4.72 -0.97 6.35
C GLY A 135 -3.35 -1.10 7.02
N LEU A 136 -2.27 -1.06 6.24
CA LEU A 136 -0.92 -0.92 6.80
C LEU A 136 -0.84 0.33 7.70
N PHE A 137 -1.42 1.42 7.21
CA PHE A 137 -1.74 2.64 7.95
C PHE A 137 -3.25 2.72 8.21
N MET A 138 -3.65 3.21 9.39
CA MET A 138 -5.06 3.51 9.65
C MET A 138 -5.42 4.88 9.07
N TYR A 139 -4.66 5.91 9.46
CA TYR A 139 -4.87 7.30 9.05
C TYR A 139 -3.57 7.91 8.53
N THR A 140 -3.60 8.36 7.28
CA THR A 140 -2.48 9.01 6.60
C THR A 140 -2.80 10.49 6.36
N ALA A 141 -1.91 11.37 6.78
CA ALA A 141 -1.90 12.81 6.52
C ALA A 141 -0.52 13.27 6.03
N GLY A 142 0.29 12.35 5.53
CA GLY A 142 1.66 12.56 5.05
C GLY A 142 1.88 11.87 3.70
N ASN A 143 3.13 11.47 3.43
CA ASN A 143 3.52 10.87 2.16
C ASN A 143 3.82 9.39 2.32
N ILE A 144 3.29 8.54 1.43
CA ILE A 144 3.68 7.13 1.31
C ILE A 144 4.12 6.92 -0.14
N ARG A 145 5.33 6.43 -0.37
CA ARG A 145 5.85 6.28 -1.74
C ARG A 145 6.77 5.09 -1.94
N ASN A 146 6.94 4.68 -3.20
CA ASN A 146 7.91 3.67 -3.65
C ASN A 146 7.81 2.34 -2.89
N LEU A 147 6.60 1.91 -2.58
CA LEU A 147 6.33 0.79 -1.69
C LEU A 147 5.55 -0.31 -2.41
N THR A 148 6.02 -1.55 -2.29
CA THR A 148 5.27 -2.73 -2.73
C THR A 148 4.74 -3.47 -1.51
N LEU A 149 3.43 -3.72 -1.43
CA LEU A 149 2.85 -4.66 -0.46
C LEU A 149 2.43 -5.93 -1.18
N THR A 150 2.92 -7.08 -0.74
CA THR A 150 2.50 -8.38 -1.30
C THR A 150 1.82 -9.26 -0.26
N ASN A 151 0.93 -10.13 -0.72
CA ASN A 151 0.24 -11.10 0.12
C ASN A 151 -0.45 -10.42 1.32
N CYS A 152 -1.09 -9.28 1.06
CA CYS A 152 -1.91 -8.59 2.04
C CYS A 152 -3.24 -9.32 2.21
N TYR A 153 -3.66 -9.59 3.44
CA TYR A 153 -4.99 -10.08 3.76
C TYR A 153 -5.64 -9.14 4.77
N ILE A 154 -6.70 -8.45 4.36
CA ILE A 154 -7.45 -7.55 5.22
C ILE A 154 -8.90 -7.98 5.25
N TYR A 155 -9.41 -8.24 6.45
CA TYR A 155 -10.83 -8.37 6.70
C TYR A 155 -11.31 -7.22 7.58
N ALA A 156 -12.27 -6.41 7.10
CA ALA A 156 -12.86 -5.29 7.86
C ALA A 156 -14.40 -5.29 7.84
N ASN A 157 -15.01 -4.75 8.89
CA ASN A 157 -16.46 -4.54 8.90
C ASN A 157 -16.87 -3.19 8.27
N GLY A 158 -16.00 -2.17 8.35
CA GLY A 158 -16.29 -0.83 7.86
C GLY A 158 -15.63 -0.55 6.52
N TYR A 159 -14.40 -0.05 6.55
CA TYR A 159 -13.66 0.39 5.38
C TYR A 159 -12.23 -0.16 5.41
N ALA A 160 -11.66 -0.40 4.23
CA ALA A 160 -10.28 -0.85 4.12
C ALA A 160 -9.60 -0.40 2.84
N GLY A 161 -8.28 -0.25 2.94
CA GLY A 161 -7.36 -0.27 1.81
C GLY A 161 -6.02 -0.88 2.23
N CYS A 162 -5.31 -1.55 1.33
CA CYS A 162 -4.05 -2.22 1.68
C CYS A 162 -3.04 -1.25 2.31
N ILE A 163 -2.86 -0.07 1.72
CA ILE A 163 -1.92 0.92 2.24
C ILE A 163 -2.54 1.71 3.38
N SER A 164 -3.72 2.27 3.16
CA SER A 164 -4.35 3.13 4.16
C SER A 164 -5.86 2.96 4.16
N TYR A 165 -6.48 2.95 5.33
CA TYR A 165 -7.93 3.13 5.39
C TYR A 165 -8.30 4.55 4.96
N TYR A 166 -7.72 5.57 5.59
CA TYR A 166 -8.13 6.96 5.43
C TYR A 166 -6.96 7.88 5.07
N CYS A 167 -7.12 8.63 3.99
CA CYS A 167 -6.16 9.66 3.59
C CYS A 167 -6.76 11.06 3.74
N GLY A 168 -6.09 11.90 4.53
CA GLY A 168 -6.45 13.30 4.73
C GLY A 168 -6.08 14.20 3.56
N SER A 169 -6.51 15.45 3.62
CA SER A 169 -6.45 16.44 2.53
C SER A 169 -5.05 16.74 1.98
N VAL A 170 -3.99 16.50 2.73
CA VAL A 170 -2.60 16.70 2.29
C VAL A 170 -1.87 15.40 1.99
N ALA A 171 -2.52 14.25 2.19
CA ALA A 171 -1.92 12.95 2.02
C ALA A 171 -1.58 12.67 0.55
N ARG A 172 -0.42 12.05 0.33
CA ARG A 172 0.06 11.64 -0.99
C ARG A 172 0.46 10.17 -0.95
N ILE A 173 -0.16 9.35 -1.79
CA ILE A 173 0.27 7.96 -2.03
C ILE A 173 0.76 7.88 -3.46
N THR A 174 2.04 7.58 -3.67
CA THR A 174 2.66 7.68 -5.00
C THR A 174 3.60 6.52 -5.29
N ASN A 175 3.49 5.93 -6.49
CA ASN A 175 4.38 4.86 -6.92
C ASN A 175 4.34 3.65 -5.95
N CYS A 176 3.14 3.19 -5.62
CA CYS A 176 2.94 2.05 -4.75
C CYS A 176 2.18 0.92 -5.46
N SER A 177 2.49 -0.32 -5.13
CA SER A 177 1.78 -1.50 -5.67
C SER A 177 1.31 -2.40 -4.54
N VAL A 178 0.13 -2.99 -4.68
CA VAL A 178 -0.42 -3.93 -3.70
C VAL A 178 -0.92 -5.21 -4.36
N SER A 179 -0.76 -6.36 -3.68
CA SER A 179 -1.38 -7.63 -4.05
C SER A 179 -1.92 -8.35 -2.81
N GLY A 180 -2.95 -9.17 -3.00
CA GLY A 180 -3.59 -9.93 -1.93
C GLY A 180 -5.12 -9.92 -1.99
N ILE A 181 -5.75 -9.91 -0.82
CA ILE A 181 -7.20 -10.04 -0.63
C ILE A 181 -7.67 -8.98 0.36
N ILE A 182 -8.63 -8.15 -0.05
CA ILE A 182 -9.34 -7.20 0.81
C ILE A 182 -10.82 -7.60 0.84
N LYS A 183 -11.33 -7.90 2.03
CA LYS A 183 -12.72 -8.29 2.26
C LYS A 183 -13.37 -7.36 3.28
N VAL A 184 -14.33 -6.57 2.81
CA VAL A 184 -15.11 -5.65 3.63
C VAL A 184 -16.57 -6.08 3.61
N THR A 185 -17.21 -6.22 4.78
CA THR A 185 -18.61 -6.69 4.82
C THR A 185 -19.67 -5.61 4.97
N GLY A 186 -19.33 -4.41 5.48
CA GLY A 186 -20.34 -3.41 5.84
C GLY A 186 -20.31 -2.09 5.08
N SER A 187 -19.16 -1.65 4.54
CA SER A 187 -19.09 -0.40 3.77
C SER A 187 -18.22 -0.51 2.51
N TYR A 188 -17.17 0.29 2.38
CA TYR A 188 -16.45 0.50 1.13
C TYR A 188 -15.04 -0.07 1.22
N ALA A 189 -14.53 -0.59 0.11
CA ALA A 189 -13.14 -1.06 0.03
C ALA A 189 -12.45 -0.42 -1.17
N GLY A 190 -11.19 -0.04 -1.01
CA GLY A 190 -10.30 0.26 -2.12
C GLY A 190 -9.11 -0.67 -2.14
N GLY A 191 -8.57 -0.99 -3.31
CA GLY A 191 -7.31 -1.75 -3.39
C GLY A 191 -6.18 -1.05 -2.64
N ILE A 192 -6.00 0.25 -2.88
CA ILE A 192 -4.94 1.06 -2.26
C ILE A 192 -5.45 1.78 -1.00
N VAL A 193 -6.57 2.50 -1.12
CA VAL A 193 -7.12 3.37 -0.07
C VAL A 193 -8.61 3.13 0.16
N GLY A 194 -9.05 3.03 1.42
CA GLY A 194 -10.48 2.94 1.73
C GLY A 194 -11.26 4.22 1.39
N GLN A 195 -10.81 5.36 1.91
CA GLN A 195 -11.44 6.67 1.73
C GLN A 195 -10.42 7.82 1.67
N THR A 196 -10.73 8.84 0.88
CA THR A 196 -9.93 10.06 0.74
C THR A 196 -10.73 11.32 1.11
N GLU A 197 -10.03 12.35 1.59
CA GLU A 197 -10.52 13.72 1.71
C GLU A 197 -10.24 14.53 0.43
N ASN A 198 -10.87 15.70 0.31
CA ASN A 198 -10.52 16.67 -0.72
C ASN A 198 -9.07 17.13 -0.53
N GLY A 199 -8.30 17.11 -1.63
CA GLY A 199 -6.88 17.47 -1.67
C GLY A 199 -5.93 16.27 -1.66
N THR A 200 -6.38 15.08 -1.25
CA THR A 200 -5.58 13.85 -1.32
C THR A 200 -5.15 13.56 -2.76
N ILE A 201 -3.93 13.06 -2.94
CA ILE A 201 -3.44 12.59 -4.25
C ILE A 201 -3.00 11.14 -4.15
N ILE A 202 -3.61 10.27 -4.95
CA ILE A 202 -3.17 8.90 -5.21
C ILE A 202 -2.67 8.88 -6.65
N SER A 203 -1.39 8.58 -6.87
CA SER A 203 -0.84 8.57 -8.22
C SER A 203 0.15 7.46 -8.51
N LYS A 204 0.22 6.99 -9.76
CA LYS A 204 1.16 5.94 -10.19
C LYS A 204 1.04 4.67 -9.34
N CYS A 205 -0.17 4.37 -8.87
CA CYS A 205 -0.41 3.22 -8.00
C CYS A 205 -1.01 2.06 -8.77
N ILE A 206 -0.68 0.84 -8.36
CA ILE A 206 -1.14 -0.40 -9.02
C ILE A 206 -1.83 -1.29 -7.98
N ASN A 207 -3.10 -1.62 -8.22
CA ASN A 207 -3.79 -2.65 -7.48
C ASN A 207 -3.80 -3.97 -8.25
N ASN A 208 -3.20 -5.00 -7.65
CA ASN A 208 -3.30 -6.40 -8.07
C ASN A 208 -4.06 -7.25 -7.04
N ALA A 209 -4.60 -6.64 -5.98
CA ALA A 209 -5.36 -7.34 -4.95
C ALA A 209 -6.81 -7.54 -5.37
N SER A 210 -7.40 -8.67 -4.99
CA SER A 210 -8.83 -8.89 -5.09
C SER A 210 -9.56 -8.05 -4.04
N VAL A 211 -10.61 -7.35 -4.43
CA VAL A 211 -11.37 -6.45 -3.55
C VAL A 211 -12.84 -6.84 -3.53
N THR A 212 -13.39 -7.07 -2.34
CA THR A 212 -14.81 -7.28 -2.12
C THR A 212 -15.32 -6.40 -1.00
N ALA A 213 -16.49 -5.77 -1.19
CA ALA A 213 -17.05 -4.82 -0.25
C ALA A 213 -18.57 -4.98 -0.06
N GLY A 214 -19.04 -4.58 1.12
CA GLY A 214 -20.44 -4.62 1.52
C GLY A 214 -21.35 -3.66 0.76
N LYS A 215 -20.79 -2.51 0.36
CA LYS A 215 -21.49 -1.45 -0.38
C LYS A 215 -20.82 -1.18 -1.71
N THR A 216 -19.57 -0.75 -1.71
CA THR A 216 -18.90 -0.52 -2.99
C THR A 216 -17.41 -0.81 -2.92
N SER A 217 -16.94 -1.57 -3.90
CA SER A 217 -15.53 -1.88 -4.11
C SER A 217 -14.96 -0.97 -5.20
N GLY A 218 -13.81 -0.36 -4.94
CA GLY A 218 -13.00 0.33 -5.93
C GLY A 218 -11.65 -0.34 -6.11
N GLY A 219 -11.19 -0.50 -7.35
CA GLY A 219 -9.87 -1.09 -7.61
C GLY A 219 -8.71 -0.28 -7.02
N ILE A 220 -8.79 1.05 -7.00
CA ILE A 220 -7.78 1.92 -6.37
C ILE A 220 -8.30 2.49 -5.04
N VAL A 221 -9.50 3.07 -5.05
CA VAL A 221 -10.06 3.77 -3.89
C VAL A 221 -11.52 3.42 -3.66
N GLY A 222 -11.91 3.17 -2.41
CA GLY A 222 -13.32 2.91 -2.08
C GLY A 222 -14.19 4.16 -2.26
N VAL A 223 -13.88 5.23 -1.54
CA VAL A 223 -14.55 6.54 -1.65
C VAL A 223 -13.55 7.64 -2.01
N ASN A 224 -13.74 8.25 -3.18
CA ASN A 224 -12.89 9.30 -3.71
C ASN A 224 -13.48 10.70 -3.49
N ASN A 225 -12.76 11.54 -2.76
CA ASN A 225 -12.96 13.00 -2.74
C ASN A 225 -11.71 13.76 -3.23
N GLY A 226 -10.62 13.06 -3.57
CA GLY A 226 -9.36 13.63 -4.00
C GLY A 226 -9.04 13.34 -5.47
N THR A 227 -7.76 13.38 -5.83
CA THR A 227 -7.28 13.05 -7.17
C THR A 227 -6.70 11.65 -7.22
N VAL A 228 -7.17 10.84 -8.16
CA VAL A 228 -6.60 9.56 -8.56
C VAL A 228 -6.04 9.70 -9.98
N ALA A 229 -4.72 9.58 -10.13
CA ALA A 229 -4.05 9.86 -11.41
C ALA A 229 -3.03 8.79 -11.80
N ASP A 230 -3.00 8.39 -13.08
CA ASP A 230 -2.00 7.46 -13.61
C ASP A 230 -1.98 6.10 -12.87
N CYS A 231 -3.15 5.63 -12.41
CA CYS A 231 -3.29 4.40 -11.64
C CYS A 231 -3.85 3.24 -12.47
N TYR A 232 -3.52 2.01 -12.06
CA TYR A 232 -3.93 0.80 -12.76
C TYR A 232 -4.54 -0.21 -11.79
N ASN A 233 -5.67 -0.78 -12.16
CA ASN A 233 -6.21 -1.96 -11.49
C ASN A 233 -6.09 -3.19 -12.39
N THR A 234 -5.54 -4.27 -11.87
CA THR A 234 -5.57 -5.62 -12.49
C THR A 234 -6.19 -6.66 -11.56
N GLY A 235 -6.45 -6.30 -10.30
CA GLY A 235 -7.11 -7.17 -9.34
C GLY A 235 -8.61 -7.29 -9.60
N ASN A 236 -9.18 -8.45 -9.30
CA ASN A 236 -10.62 -8.70 -9.44
C ASN A 236 -11.43 -7.86 -8.43
N ILE A 237 -12.40 -7.08 -8.92
CA ILE A 237 -13.25 -6.20 -8.08
C ILE A 237 -14.68 -6.71 -8.10
N ALA A 238 -15.23 -7.01 -6.92
CA ALA A 238 -16.57 -7.58 -6.78
C ALA A 238 -17.38 -6.91 -5.65
N GLY A 239 -18.70 -6.92 -5.78
CA GLY A 239 -19.63 -6.68 -4.67
C GLY A 239 -19.80 -7.93 -3.78
N ASN A 240 -20.52 -7.84 -2.66
CA ASN A 240 -20.68 -8.95 -1.71
C ASN A 240 -22.02 -9.73 -1.86
N ASP A 241 -22.46 -9.99 -3.09
CA ASP A 241 -23.77 -10.60 -3.42
C ASP A 241 -25.00 -9.82 -2.89
N SER A 242 -24.80 -8.66 -2.25
CA SER A 242 -25.86 -7.75 -1.85
C SER A 242 -26.41 -7.01 -3.07
N PRO A 243 -27.74 -6.83 -3.20
CA PRO A 243 -28.34 -6.07 -4.30
C PRO A 243 -27.99 -4.57 -4.26
N TYR A 244 -27.34 -4.10 -3.18
CA TYR A 244 -26.83 -2.74 -3.02
C TYR A 244 -25.31 -2.67 -3.10
N SER A 245 -24.67 -3.75 -3.57
CA SER A 245 -23.22 -3.78 -3.73
C SER A 245 -22.81 -3.48 -5.17
N ASP A 246 -21.95 -2.48 -5.32
CA ASP A 246 -21.39 -2.06 -6.59
C ASP A 246 -19.88 -2.40 -6.65
N ALA A 247 -19.36 -2.58 -7.86
CA ALA A 247 -17.95 -2.81 -8.11
C ALA A 247 -17.47 -1.89 -9.23
N ALA A 248 -16.38 -1.17 -9.00
CA ALA A 248 -15.81 -0.25 -9.98
C ALA A 248 -14.29 -0.42 -10.06
N GLY A 249 -13.77 -0.45 -11.30
CA GLY A 249 -12.37 -0.74 -11.55
C GLY A 249 -11.36 0.26 -10.96
N ILE A 250 -11.77 1.51 -10.68
CA ILE A 250 -10.88 2.55 -10.13
C ILE A 250 -11.40 3.09 -8.80
N ALA A 251 -12.51 3.83 -8.82
CA ALA A 251 -13.12 4.40 -7.61
C ALA A 251 -14.49 3.79 -7.40
N GLY A 252 -14.74 3.24 -6.22
CA GLY A 252 -16.05 2.68 -5.87
C GLY A 252 -17.13 3.74 -5.91
N ASN A 253 -16.93 4.81 -5.14
CA ASN A 253 -17.76 6.00 -5.16
C ASN A 253 -16.88 7.23 -5.43
N ASN A 254 -17.17 7.97 -6.51
CA ASN A 254 -16.48 9.21 -6.85
C ASN A 254 -17.37 10.42 -6.57
N ASN A 255 -17.09 11.14 -5.48
CA ASN A 255 -17.86 12.29 -5.05
C ASN A 255 -17.54 13.55 -5.88
N ILE A 256 -18.26 14.65 -5.59
CA ILE A 256 -18.20 15.92 -6.34
C ILE A 256 -16.78 16.53 -6.47
N PHE A 257 -15.89 16.27 -5.51
CA PHE A 257 -14.50 16.75 -5.53
C PHE A 257 -13.52 15.70 -6.07
N GLY A 258 -13.99 14.48 -6.33
CA GLY A 258 -13.19 13.37 -6.82
C GLY A 258 -12.82 13.56 -8.29
N LEU A 259 -11.52 13.58 -8.58
CA LEU A 259 -10.97 13.59 -9.94
C LEU A 259 -10.31 12.25 -10.24
N ILE A 260 -10.63 11.66 -11.38
CA ILE A 260 -9.95 10.46 -11.91
C ILE A 260 -9.35 10.82 -13.25
N ASN A 261 -8.05 10.64 -13.41
CA ASN A 261 -7.31 11.00 -14.62
C ASN A 261 -6.34 9.90 -15.04
N ASN A 262 -6.25 9.59 -16.33
CA ASN A 262 -5.30 8.61 -16.89
C ASN A 262 -5.27 7.25 -16.14
N CYS A 263 -6.42 6.76 -15.70
CA CYS A 263 -6.52 5.50 -14.97
C CYS A 263 -7.08 4.38 -15.84
N TYR A 264 -6.61 3.15 -15.63
CA TYR A 264 -7.00 2.00 -16.43
C TYR A 264 -7.40 0.81 -15.55
N ASN A 265 -8.47 0.12 -15.95
CA ASN A 265 -8.90 -1.13 -15.35
C ASN A 265 -8.67 -2.29 -16.33
N LEU A 266 -8.02 -3.35 -15.85
CA LEU A 266 -7.72 -4.59 -16.59
C LEU A 266 -8.17 -5.85 -15.84
N GLY A 267 -8.73 -5.71 -14.64
CA GLY A 267 -9.24 -6.79 -13.80
C GLY A 267 -10.75 -6.74 -13.59
#